data_AF-A0A353NRM3-F1
#
_entry.id   AF-A0A353NRM3-F1
#
_cell.length_a   1.000
_cell.length_b   1.000
_cell.length_c   1.000
_cell.angle_alpha   90.00
_cell.angle_beta   90.00
_cell.angle_gamma   90.00
#
_symmetry.space_group_name_H-M   'P 1'
#
loop_
_entity.id
_entity.type
_entity.pdbx_description
1 polymer ?
#
loop_
_entity_poly.entity_id
_entity_poly.type
_entity_poly.pdbx_seq_one_letter_code
_entity_poly.pdbx_strand_id
1 'polypeptide(L)' 'EIPQDGSDIKIDLWVVMCYGVNIAQVAQNVMETVSYEIENMTGLRPIEINVNVVGVRVLK' A
#
# COMPACT_ATOMS: atom_id res chain seq x y z
N GLU A 1 6.24 -19.32 13.34
CA GLU A 1 6.90 -20.04 12.24
C GLU A 1 7.24 -19.00 11.20
N ILE A 2 8.52 -18.82 10.89
CA ILE A 2 9.01 -17.77 9.98
C ILE A 2 9.39 -18.52 8.70
N PRO A 3 8.76 -18.25 7.53
CA PRO A 3 9.16 -18.92 6.32
C PRO A 3 10.58 -18.51 5.95
N GLN A 4 11.43 -19.51 5.81
CA GLN A 4 12.70 -19.42 5.11
C GLN A 4 12.42 -19.38 3.61
N ASP A 5 12.36 -18.19 3.03
CA ASP A 5 12.85 -17.94 1.68
C ASP A 5 13.04 -16.43 1.47
N GLY A 6 14.00 -16.05 0.64
CA GLY A 6 14.57 -14.70 0.60
C GLY A 6 13.55 -13.57 0.40
N SER A 7 13.51 -12.67 1.38
CA SER A 7 12.90 -11.34 1.31
C SER A 7 11.38 -11.31 1.14
N ASP A 8 10.64 -11.79 2.13
CA ASP A 8 9.21 -11.51 2.27
C ASP A 8 9.00 -9.99 2.50
N ILE A 9 8.96 -9.21 1.41
CA ILE A 9 8.74 -7.76 1.48
C ILE A 9 7.27 -7.53 1.76
N LYS A 10 7.00 -7.08 2.98
CA LYS A 10 5.70 -6.61 3.43
C LYS A 10 5.73 -5.10 3.55
N ILE A 11 4.70 -4.45 3.02
CA ILE A 11 4.60 -3.00 2.98
C ILE A 11 3.31 -2.59 3.68
N ASP A 12 3.46 -1.90 4.81
CA ASP A 12 2.35 -1.28 5.50
C ASP A 12 2.38 0.23 5.25
N LEU A 13 1.26 0.77 4.76
CA LEU A 13 1.07 2.17 4.45
C LEU A 13 0.03 2.75 5.40
N TRP A 14 0.35 3.85 6.05
CA TRP A 14 -0.59 4.61 6.87
C TRP A 14 -0.95 5.91 6.17
N VAL A 15 -2.20 5.98 5.71
CA VAL A 15 -2.66 7.09 4.87
C VAL A 15 -3.81 7.83 5.54
N VAL A 16 -3.88 9.13 5.26
CA VAL A 16 -5.03 9.97 5.61
C VAL A 16 -5.74 10.33 4.32
N MET A 17 -7.01 9.94 4.23
CA MET A 17 -7.80 10.09 3.01
C MET A 17 -8.53 11.45 3.01
N CYS A 18 -8.88 11.96 1.84
CA CYS A 18 -9.75 13.13 1.73
C CYS A 18 -11.22 12.72 1.80
N TYR A 19 -12.05 13.55 2.42
CA TYR A 19 -13.50 13.35 2.41
C TYR A 19 -14.04 13.46 0.97
N GLY A 20 -15.01 12.61 0.63
CA GLY A 20 -15.64 12.58 -0.69
C GLY A 20 -14.94 11.69 -1.72
N VAL A 21 -13.88 10.98 -1.35
CA VAL A 21 -13.24 9.98 -2.23
C VAL A 21 -13.74 8.57 -1.94
N ASN A 22 -13.78 7.72 -2.97
CA ASN A 22 -14.02 6.29 -2.77
C ASN A 22 -12.75 5.64 -2.20
N ILE A 23 -12.74 5.40 -0.89
CA ILE A 23 -11.58 4.85 -0.17
C ILE A 23 -11.14 3.52 -0.77
N ALA A 24 -12.06 2.63 -1.16
CA ALA A 24 -11.71 1.33 -1.72
C ALA A 24 -10.98 1.47 -3.07
N GLN A 25 -11.50 2.33 -3.95
CA GLN A 25 -10.88 2.59 -5.25
C GLN A 25 -9.50 3.25 -5.11
N VAL A 26 -9.38 4.23 -4.21
CA VAL A 26 -8.10 4.90 -3.96
C VAL A 26 -7.09 3.94 -3.33
N ALA A 27 -7.50 3.14 -2.35
CA ALA A 27 -6.63 2.14 -1.72
C ALA A 27 -6.14 1.12 -2.74
N GLN A 28 -7.00 0.64 -3.64
CA GLN A 28 -6.62 -0.26 -4.73
C GLN A 28 -5.58 0.38 -5.65
N ASN A 29 -5.83 1.59 -6.12
CA ASN A 29 -4.88 2.32 -6.98
C ASN A 29 -3.52 2.51 -6.28
N VAL A 30 -3.52 2.83 -4.98
CA VAL A 30 -2.29 2.97 -4.19
C VAL A 30 -1.54 1.64 -4.10
N MET A 31 -2.22 0.53 -3.82
CA MET A 31 -1.59 -0.79 -3.77
C MET A 31 -0.95 -1.16 -5.12
N GLU A 32 -1.67 -0.95 -6.23
CA GLU A 32 -1.15 -1.24 -7.58
C GLU A 32 0.07 -0.37 -7.92
N THR A 33 -0.01 0.93 -7.64
CA THR A 33 1.10 1.87 -7.89
C THR A 33 2.34 1.50 -7.07
N VAL A 34 2.16 1.19 -5.79
CA VAL A 34 3.27 0.83 -4.89
C VAL A 34 3.87 -0.51 -5.27
N SER A 35 3.05 -1.51 -5.63
CA SER A 35 3.56 -2.80 -6.12
C SER A 35 4.43 -2.61 -7.35
N TYR A 36 3.95 -1.84 -8.32
CA TYR A 36 4.67 -1.57 -9.56
C TYR A 36 5.99 -0.82 -9.28
N GLU A 37 5.95 0.22 -8.46
CA GLU A 37 7.13 1.03 -8.17
C GLU A 37 8.20 0.24 -7.43
N ILE A 38 7.80 -0.61 -6.48
CA ILE A 38 8.74 -1.45 -5.72
C ILE A 38 9.38 -2.51 -6.60
N GLU A 39 8.60 -3.18 -7.46
CA GLU A 39 9.14 -4.12 -8.45
C GLU A 39 10.10 -3.42 -9.41
N ASN A 40 9.76 -2.21 -9.86
CA ASN A 40 10.60 -1.43 -10.77
C ASN A 40 11.89 -0.91 -10.12
N MET A 41 11.82 -0.44 -8.88
CA MET A 41 12.99 0.13 -8.17
C MET A 41 13.94 -0.93 -7.62
N THR A 42 13.40 -2.05 -7.13
CA THR A 42 14.19 -3.06 -6.40
C THR A 42 14.36 -4.36 -7.17
N GLY A 43 13.54 -4.61 -8.20
CA GLY A 43 13.46 -5.91 -8.88
C GLY A 43 12.77 -7.00 -8.04
N LEU A 44 12.26 -6.65 -6.85
CA LEU A 44 11.62 -7.58 -5.93
C LEU A 44 10.11 -7.35 -5.90
N ARG A 45 9.34 -8.43 -5.88
CA ARG A 45 7.88 -8.36 -5.76
C ARG A 45 7.47 -8.42 -4.28
N PRO A 46 6.75 -7.42 -3.77
CA PRO A 46 6.18 -7.50 -2.43
C PRO A 46 5.13 -8.60 -2.37
N ILE A 47 5.11 -9.32 -1.24
CA ILE A 47 4.16 -10.41 -1.01
C ILE A 47 2.84 -9.85 -0.49
N GLU A 48 2.92 -8.75 0.27
CA GLU A 48 1.79 -8.17 0.96
C GLU A 48 1.91 -6.64 0.98
N ILE A 49 0.85 -5.96 0.55
CA ILE A 49 0.72 -4.51 0.64
C ILE A 49 -0.57 -4.20 1.39
N ASN A 50 -0.43 -3.57 2.55
CA ASN A 50 -1.53 -3.22 3.42
C ASN A 50 -1.68 -1.69 3.45
N VAL A 51 -2.87 -1.20 3.09
CA VAL A 51 -3.20 0.23 3.17
C VAL A 51 -4.12 0.48 4.37
N ASN A 52 -3.55 1.07 5.40
CA ASN A 52 -4.22 1.42 6.65
C ASN A 52 -4.68 2.88 6.61
N VAL A 53 -6.00 3.09 6.53
CA VAL A 53 -6.58 4.44 6.58
C VAL A 53 -6.73 4.87 8.04
N VAL A 54 -5.88 5.78 8.49
CA VAL A 54 -5.83 6.24 9.89
C VAL A 54 -6.84 7.35 10.16
N GLY A 55 -7.27 8.06 9.12
CA GLY A 55 -8.27 9.11 9.25
C GLY A 55 -8.72 9.68 7.93
N VAL A 56 -9.75 10.53 8.00
CA VAL A 56 -10.30 11.27 6.86
C VAL A 56 -10.19 12.77 7.15
N ARG A 57 -9.64 13.54 6.21
CA ARG A 57 -9.54 15.00 6.25
C ARG A 57 -10.52 15.64 5.27
N VAL A 58 -11.19 16.69 5.70
CA VAL A 58 -11.98 17.54 4.82
C VAL A 58 -11.07 18.65 4.30
N LEU A 59 -10.84 18.71 3.00
CA LEU A 59 -10.19 19.86 2.37
C LEU A 59 -11.21 21.00 2.40
N LYS A 60 -10.86 22.09 3.09
CA LYS A 60 -11.66 23.32 3.19
C LYS A 60 -11.30 24.28 2.07
#